data_AF-A0A6I3F8J9-F1
#
_entry.id   AF-A0A6I3F8J9-F1
#
_cell.length_a   1.000
_cell.length_b   1.000
_cell.length_c   1.000
_cell.angle_alpha   90.00
_cell.angle_beta   90.00
_cell.angle_gamma   90.00
#
_symmetry.space_group_name_H-M   'P 1'
#
loop_
_entity.id
_entity.type
_entity.pdbx_description
1 polymer ?
#
loop_
_entity_poly.entity_id
_entity_poly.type
_entity_poly.pdbx_seq_one_letter_code
_entity_poly.pdbx_strand_id
1 'polypeptide(L)'
;MIPPIPIRSDHNGTADPQRDDRILGIALALDDIQHPEALAPMLIGLPSRAFDAATPPLSRLELVELRGPDPVLELVGRAIPSNWIAVGLRAGAHARRGDDPATAHSGNVVHIVHRDGTAVTVLSFPSVDRLILGPDTEIRDGRVPDACRRLLGLPTAPPPPSMTAFVVDSWLAVCAKTATLSPGLTWPEVVSLHPATADGMTSPVLSRAERLWPGIGVEVPTPADIAAATERLGASLGWERFHAACITSRFTPCPNLSTDAAAWMDAGMFARWVQGELPPRELVLDVLDAVLQPGASDRVWATLGLLAPTD
;
A
#
# COMPACT_ATOMS: atom_id res chain seq x y z
N MET A 1 -17.80 14.31 9.98
CA MET A 1 -16.73 15.24 9.57
C MET A 1 -15.74 15.31 10.72
N ILE A 2 -14.66 14.54 10.65
CA ILE A 2 -13.62 14.54 11.70
C ILE A 2 -12.81 15.83 11.51
N PRO A 3 -12.63 16.68 12.53
CA PRO A 3 -11.88 17.92 12.39
C PRO A 3 -10.41 17.62 12.03
N PRO A 4 -9.79 18.41 11.15
CA PRO A 4 -8.38 18.24 10.83
C PRO A 4 -7.53 18.44 12.09
N ILE A 5 -6.67 17.47 12.39
CA ILE A 5 -5.67 17.58 13.45
C ILE A 5 -4.65 18.64 13.01
N PRO A 6 -4.41 19.72 13.79
CA PRO A 6 -3.45 20.74 13.41
C PRO A 6 -2.03 20.16 13.39
N ILE A 7 -1.43 20.12 12.20
CA ILE A 7 -0.03 19.76 11.98
C ILE A 7 0.82 20.95 12.44
N ARG A 8 1.56 20.82 13.55
CA ARG A 8 2.62 21.77 13.93
C ARG A 8 3.87 21.44 13.11
N SER A 9 4.23 22.31 12.17
CA SER A 9 5.32 22.12 11.20
C SER A 9 6.64 22.78 11.60
N ASP A 10 6.95 22.89 12.90
CA ASP A 10 8.10 23.68 13.36
C ASP A 10 9.20 22.84 14.03
N HIS A 11 9.59 21.67 13.50
CA HIS A 11 10.75 20.94 14.03
C HIS A 11 11.71 20.53 12.90
N ASN A 12 12.69 21.40 12.61
CA ASN A 12 14.00 20.95 12.13
C ASN A 12 14.67 20.20 13.29
N GLY A 13 14.24 18.96 13.51
CA GLY A 13 14.68 18.13 14.63
C GLY A 13 16.06 17.54 14.35
N THR A 14 17.09 18.12 14.93
CA THR A 14 18.31 17.37 15.22
C THR A 14 17.94 16.16 16.07
N ALA A 15 18.47 14.97 15.74
CA ALA A 15 18.26 13.75 16.53
C ALA A 15 18.48 14.05 18.03
N ASP A 16 17.55 13.61 18.87
CA ASP A 16 17.68 13.63 20.34
C ASP A 16 18.10 12.22 20.77
N PRO A 17 19.39 11.97 21.05
CA PRO A 17 19.89 10.63 21.33
C PRO A 17 19.17 9.98 22.52
N GLN A 18 18.77 10.77 23.53
CA GLN A 18 18.09 10.23 24.71
C GLN A 18 16.69 9.70 24.39
N ARG A 19 15.99 10.36 23.46
CA ARG A 19 14.67 9.95 22.99
C ARG A 19 14.80 8.72 22.09
N ASP A 20 15.76 8.74 21.19
CA ASP A 20 15.99 7.65 20.23
C ASP A 20 16.35 6.35 20.99
N ASP A 21 17.22 6.45 22.00
CA ASP A 21 17.54 5.35 22.92
C ASP A 21 16.31 4.85 23.68
N ARG A 22 15.40 5.75 24.11
CA ARG A 22 14.16 5.37 24.82
C ARG A 22 13.21 4.58 23.93
N ILE A 23 12.95 5.06 22.71
CA ILE A 23 12.04 4.39 21.77
C ILE A 23 12.58 3.00 21.41
N LEU A 24 13.88 2.90 21.13
CA LEU A 24 14.54 1.62 20.89
C LEU A 24 14.45 0.69 22.11
N GLY A 25 14.77 1.19 23.31
CA GLY A 25 14.69 0.41 24.55
C GLY A 25 13.29 -0.17 24.81
N ILE A 26 12.24 0.60 24.52
CA ILE A 26 10.85 0.13 24.62
C ILE A 26 10.56 -0.95 23.58
N ALA A 27 10.98 -0.77 22.33
CA ALA A 27 10.76 -1.75 21.28
C ALA A 27 11.44 -3.10 21.61
N LEU A 28 12.68 -3.06 22.11
CA LEU A 28 13.42 -4.25 22.56
C LEU A 28 12.71 -4.92 23.74
N ALA A 29 12.28 -4.15 24.75
CA ALA A 29 11.58 -4.69 25.91
C ALA A 29 10.24 -5.35 25.54
N LEU A 30 9.52 -4.82 24.54
CA LEU A 30 8.27 -5.40 24.04
C LEU A 30 8.49 -6.67 23.21
N ASP A 31 9.59 -6.73 22.47
CA ASP A 31 9.99 -7.94 21.75
C ASP A 31 10.42 -9.06 22.70
N ASP A 32 11.12 -8.72 23.80
CA ASP A 32 11.59 -9.66 24.83
C ASP A 32 10.46 -10.30 25.66
N ILE A 33 9.21 -9.84 25.53
CA ILE A 33 8.05 -10.47 26.17
C ILE A 33 7.81 -11.83 25.48
N GLN A 34 8.54 -12.85 25.91
CA GLN A 34 8.45 -14.21 25.39
C GLN A 34 7.14 -14.88 25.82
N HIS A 35 6.15 -14.87 24.94
CA HIS A 35 5.08 -15.88 24.95
C HIS A 35 4.96 -16.48 23.55
N PRO A 36 5.48 -17.70 23.33
CA PRO A 36 5.59 -18.31 22.01
C PRO A 36 4.26 -18.84 21.44
N GLU A 37 3.16 -18.75 22.19
CA GLU A 37 1.82 -19.11 21.70
C GLU A 37 1.08 -17.84 21.26
N ALA A 38 0.92 -17.69 19.94
CA ALA A 38 0.07 -16.72 19.26
C ALA A 38 -0.10 -15.39 20.00
N LEU A 39 0.96 -14.58 20.05
CA LEU A 39 0.87 -13.22 20.56
C LEU A 39 -0.21 -12.47 19.78
N ALA A 40 -1.36 -12.26 20.44
CA ALA A 40 -2.41 -11.42 19.90
C ALA A 40 -1.77 -10.08 19.52
N PRO A 41 -2.05 -9.56 18.31
CA PRO A 41 -1.50 -8.29 17.91
C PRO A 41 -1.95 -7.19 18.89
N MET A 42 -1.07 -6.25 19.19
CA MET A 42 -1.31 -5.18 20.15
C MET A 42 -0.96 -3.83 19.55
N LEU A 43 -1.89 -2.88 19.69
CA LEU A 43 -1.58 -1.46 19.60
C LEU A 43 -0.89 -1.02 20.89
N ILE A 44 0.23 -0.35 20.73
CA ILE A 44 1.04 0.20 21.81
C ILE A 44 0.81 1.71 21.82
N GLY A 45 0.39 2.27 22.94
CA GLY A 45 0.32 3.71 23.19
C GLY A 45 1.37 4.12 24.22
N LEU A 46 2.08 5.22 23.94
CA LEU A 46 3.08 5.80 24.84
C LEU A 46 2.59 7.18 25.32
N PRO A 47 1.96 7.28 26.50
CA PRO A 47 1.59 8.56 27.09
C PRO A 47 2.84 9.42 27.39
N SER A 48 2.73 10.74 27.31
CA SER A 48 3.83 11.68 27.64
C SER A 48 4.51 11.38 28.98
N ARG A 49 3.73 11.13 30.03
CA ARG A 49 4.20 10.74 31.38
C ARG A 49 5.06 9.47 31.44
N ALA A 50 4.93 8.58 30.45
CA ALA A 50 5.73 7.37 30.39
C ALA A 50 7.16 7.71 29.96
N PHE A 51 7.33 8.76 29.17
CA PHE A 51 8.59 9.12 28.53
C PHE A 51 9.58 9.82 29.45
N ASP A 52 9.18 10.27 30.63
CA ASP A 52 10.06 10.97 31.57
C ASP A 52 11.16 10.08 32.19
N ALA A 53 11.02 8.75 32.08
CA ALA A 53 12.02 7.80 32.55
C ALA A 53 13.01 7.43 31.45
N ALA A 54 14.29 7.21 31.81
CA ALA A 54 15.33 6.76 30.89
C ALA A 54 14.98 5.42 30.20
N THR A 55 14.21 4.58 30.87
CA THR A 55 13.54 3.41 30.27
C THR A 55 12.18 3.28 30.96
N PRO A 56 11.06 3.57 30.28
CA PRO A 56 9.75 3.44 30.89
C PRO A 56 9.51 1.98 31.26
N PRO A 57 9.08 1.66 32.49
CA PRO A 57 8.58 0.32 32.76
C PRO A 57 7.38 0.04 31.84
N LEU A 58 7.29 -1.19 31.33
CA LEU A 58 6.19 -1.62 30.44
C LEU A 58 4.80 -1.37 31.04
N SER A 59 4.69 -1.34 32.38
CA SER A 59 3.46 -1.01 33.12
C SER A 59 2.96 0.43 32.91
N ARG A 60 3.77 1.31 32.29
CA ARG A 60 3.36 2.67 31.90
C ARG A 60 2.89 2.78 30.46
N LEU A 61 3.00 1.70 29.67
CA LEU A 61 2.47 1.64 28.31
C LEU A 61 0.97 1.36 28.36
N GLU A 62 0.25 1.89 27.38
CA GLU A 62 -1.14 1.51 27.14
C GLU A 62 -1.17 0.46 26.04
N LEU A 63 -1.48 -0.79 26.41
CA LEU A 63 -1.54 -1.91 25.48
C LEU A 63 -3.00 -2.23 25.17
N VAL A 64 -3.34 -2.22 23.88
CA VAL A 64 -4.70 -2.51 23.40
C VAL A 64 -4.62 -3.72 22.47
N GLU A 65 -5.26 -4.82 22.87
CA GLU A 65 -5.39 -6.02 22.05
C GLU A 65 -6.20 -5.72 20.77
N LEU A 66 -5.70 -6.22 19.64
CA LEU A 66 -6.32 -6.18 18.32
C LEU A 66 -6.82 -7.60 18.03
N ARG A 67 -8.10 -7.72 17.66
CA ARG A 67 -8.82 -9.02 17.61
C ARG A 67 -9.26 -9.42 16.21
N GLY A 68 -9.13 -8.52 15.27
CA GLY A 68 -9.41 -8.72 13.86
C GLY A 68 -8.35 -9.61 13.22
N PRO A 69 -8.69 -10.23 12.07
CA PRO A 69 -7.77 -11.07 11.32
C PRO A 69 -6.59 -10.26 10.75
N ASP A 70 -6.76 -8.95 10.61
CA ASP A 70 -5.75 -8.03 10.13
C ASP A 70 -5.62 -6.87 11.12
N PRO A 71 -4.52 -6.80 11.90
CA PRO A 71 -4.37 -5.78 12.92
C PRO A 71 -4.27 -4.37 12.34
N VAL A 72 -3.81 -4.21 11.10
CA VAL A 72 -3.70 -2.88 10.48
C VAL A 72 -5.08 -2.32 10.16
N LEU A 73 -6.01 -3.17 9.70
CA LEU A 73 -7.38 -2.74 9.41
C LEU A 73 -8.10 -2.19 10.66
N GLU A 74 -7.78 -2.70 11.86
CA GLU A 74 -8.34 -2.18 13.12
C GLU A 74 -7.77 -0.82 13.56
N LEU A 75 -6.65 -0.39 12.97
CA LEU A 75 -6.06 0.93 13.20
C LEU A 75 -6.65 1.99 12.27
N VAL A 76 -7.18 1.59 11.12
CA VAL A 76 -7.73 2.53 10.13
C VAL A 76 -8.96 3.24 10.71
N GLY A 77 -8.96 4.58 10.65
CA GLY A 77 -10.04 5.40 11.19
C GLY A 77 -10.03 5.55 12.71
N ARG A 78 -9.12 4.87 13.43
CA ARG A 78 -9.04 4.93 14.88
C ARG A 78 -8.48 6.29 15.33
N ALA A 79 -9.11 6.86 16.34
CA ALA A 79 -8.57 8.01 17.07
C ALA A 79 -7.74 7.51 18.26
N ILE A 80 -6.63 8.19 18.54
CA ILE A 80 -5.80 7.94 19.72
C ILE A 80 -5.91 9.10 20.72
N PRO A 81 -5.68 8.85 22.02
CA PRO A 81 -5.60 9.90 23.02
C PRO A 81 -4.56 10.97 22.67
N SER A 82 -4.92 12.25 22.88
CA SER A 82 -4.06 13.38 22.52
C SER A 82 -2.77 13.49 23.35
N ASN A 83 -2.70 12.80 24.49
CA ASN A 83 -1.54 12.71 25.36
C ASN A 83 -0.54 11.60 24.96
N TRP A 84 -0.87 10.75 23.98
CA TRP A 84 0.07 9.76 23.45
C TRP A 84 1.09 10.45 22.54
N ILE A 85 2.37 10.33 22.86
CA ILE A 85 3.49 10.92 22.11
C ILE A 85 4.13 9.95 21.13
N ALA A 86 3.87 8.66 21.28
CA ALA A 86 4.24 7.63 20.31
C ALA A 86 3.18 6.53 20.28
N VAL A 87 3.10 5.85 19.15
CA VAL A 87 2.26 4.67 18.95
C VAL A 87 3.06 3.57 18.29
N GLY A 88 2.65 2.34 18.47
CA GLY A 88 3.28 1.22 17.80
C GLY A 88 2.35 0.04 17.61
N LEU A 89 2.84 -0.93 16.86
CA LEU A 89 2.22 -2.23 16.69
C LEU A 89 3.20 -3.30 17.10
N ARG A 90 2.73 -4.26 17.89
CA ARG A 90 3.38 -5.55 18.09
C ARG A 90 2.52 -6.64 17.48
N ALA A 91 3.11 -7.50 16.66
CA ALA A 91 2.39 -8.62 16.05
C ALA A 91 3.34 -9.76 15.71
N GLY A 92 2.77 -10.96 15.53
CA GLY A 92 3.47 -12.03 14.81
C GLY A 92 3.72 -11.62 13.35
N ALA A 93 4.85 -12.02 12.81
CA ALA A 93 5.28 -11.70 11.45
C ALA A 93 5.82 -12.94 10.73
N HIS A 94 5.78 -12.88 9.41
CA HIS A 94 6.48 -13.82 8.54
C HIS A 94 7.44 -13.04 7.66
N ALA A 95 8.70 -13.44 7.63
CA ALA A 95 9.69 -12.92 6.69
C ALA A 95 10.01 -13.96 5.63
N ARG A 96 10.25 -13.49 4.41
CA ARG A 96 10.79 -14.30 3.32
C ARG A 96 12.03 -13.60 2.79
N ARG A 97 13.02 -14.37 2.38
CA ARG A 97 14.18 -13.82 1.69
C ARG A 97 13.80 -13.57 0.23
N GLY A 98 14.22 -12.44 -0.34
CA GLY A 98 13.85 -12.08 -1.72
C GLY A 98 14.37 -13.05 -2.77
N ASP A 99 15.47 -13.75 -2.48
CA ASP A 99 16.11 -14.76 -3.32
C ASP A 99 15.64 -16.20 -3.03
N ASP A 100 14.92 -16.41 -1.92
CA ASP A 100 14.32 -17.70 -1.57
C ASP A 100 12.92 -17.49 -0.93
N PRO A 101 11.89 -17.30 -1.76
CA PRO A 101 10.53 -17.07 -1.28
C PRO A 101 9.90 -18.32 -0.65
N ALA A 102 10.48 -19.51 -0.85
CA ALA A 102 9.97 -20.76 -0.28
C ALA A 102 10.26 -20.86 1.23
N THR A 103 11.34 -20.22 1.69
CA THR A 103 11.70 -20.22 3.10
C THR A 103 11.07 -19.03 3.81
N ALA A 104 9.93 -19.28 4.47
CA ALA A 104 9.29 -18.32 5.36
C ALA A 104 9.73 -18.54 6.82
N HIS A 105 10.23 -17.49 7.46
CA HIS A 105 10.55 -17.49 8.89
C HIS A 105 9.42 -16.80 9.66
N SER A 106 8.83 -17.51 10.62
CA SER A 106 7.90 -16.91 11.57
C SER A 106 8.66 -16.22 12.70
N GLY A 107 8.20 -15.05 13.12
CA GLY A 107 8.82 -14.24 14.15
C GLY A 107 7.89 -13.18 14.69
N ASN A 108 8.47 -12.15 15.30
CA ASN A 108 7.75 -11.01 15.85
C ASN A 108 8.21 -9.72 15.17
N VAL A 109 7.28 -8.78 15.06
CA VAL A 109 7.56 -7.39 14.70
C VAL A 109 7.08 -6.48 15.82
N VAL A 110 7.93 -5.54 16.21
CA VAL A 110 7.56 -4.38 17.01
C VAL A 110 7.94 -3.14 16.22
N HIS A 111 6.95 -2.32 15.87
CA HIS A 111 7.16 -1.05 15.19
C HIS A 111 6.63 0.07 16.06
N ILE A 112 7.42 1.12 16.32
CA ILE A 112 7.02 2.28 17.11
C ILE A 112 7.35 3.55 16.33
N VAL A 113 6.41 4.49 16.29
CA VAL A 113 6.53 5.83 15.71
C VAL A 113 6.26 6.86 16.79
N HIS A 114 7.12 7.86 16.90
CA HIS A 114 6.96 9.02 17.76
C HIS A 114 6.40 10.22 16.97
N ARG A 115 5.79 11.18 17.69
CA ARG A 115 5.10 12.36 17.12
C ARG A 115 5.95 13.28 16.28
N ASP A 116 7.26 13.24 16.43
CA ASP A 116 8.19 14.01 15.61
C ASP A 116 8.57 13.29 14.30
N GLY A 117 8.09 12.06 14.11
CA GLY A 117 8.36 11.24 12.94
C GLY A 117 9.44 10.19 13.13
N THR A 118 10.18 10.18 14.26
CA THR A 118 11.17 9.14 14.55
C THR A 118 10.48 7.79 14.67
N ALA A 119 11.02 6.76 14.03
CA ALA A 119 10.48 5.42 14.06
C ALA A 119 11.58 4.38 14.31
N VAL A 120 11.20 3.28 14.95
CA VAL A 120 12.03 2.08 15.09
C VAL A 120 11.21 0.84 14.73
N THR A 121 11.86 -0.12 14.09
CA THR A 121 11.32 -1.46 13.88
C THR A 121 12.28 -2.49 14.43
N VAL A 122 11.78 -3.39 15.26
CA VAL A 122 12.48 -4.57 15.74
C VAL A 122 11.82 -5.80 15.14
N LEU A 123 12.61 -6.63 14.47
CA LEU A 123 12.21 -7.91 13.90
C LEU A 123 13.01 -9.03 14.56
N SER A 124 12.33 -10.02 15.10
CA SER A 124 12.96 -11.14 15.80
C SER A 124 12.44 -12.46 15.29
N PHE A 125 13.34 -13.32 14.82
CA PHE A 125 13.03 -14.64 14.29
C PHE A 125 13.82 -15.71 15.06
N PRO A 126 13.27 -16.92 15.32
CA PRO A 126 13.98 -17.95 16.08
C PRO A 126 15.35 -18.36 15.52
N SER A 127 15.54 -18.19 14.20
CA SER A 127 16.74 -18.62 13.47
C SER A 127 17.64 -17.47 13.01
N VAL A 128 17.33 -16.22 13.35
CA VAL A 128 18.05 -15.03 12.87
C VAL A 128 18.28 -14.08 14.03
N ASP A 129 19.46 -13.47 14.09
CA ASP A 129 19.71 -12.36 15.01
C ASP A 129 18.67 -11.26 14.77
N ARG A 130 18.29 -10.58 15.87
CA ARG A 130 17.34 -9.47 15.85
C ARG A 130 17.77 -8.41 14.82
N LEU A 131 16.89 -8.10 13.88
CA LEU A 131 17.09 -7.02 12.92
C LEU A 131 16.43 -5.75 13.47
N ILE A 132 17.22 -4.68 13.57
CA ILE A 132 16.78 -3.38 14.07
C ILE A 132 16.91 -2.36 12.93
N LEU A 133 15.82 -1.65 12.65
CA LEU A 133 15.76 -0.55 11.68
C LEU A 133 15.43 0.73 12.44
N GLY A 134 16.26 1.77 12.30
CA GLY A 134 16.21 2.97 13.13
C GLY A 134 16.84 2.77 14.52
N PRO A 135 16.60 3.66 15.50
CA PRO A 135 15.70 4.82 15.43
C PRO A 135 16.20 5.91 14.46
N ASP A 136 15.34 6.34 13.55
CA ASP A 136 15.62 7.44 12.62
C ASP A 136 14.31 8.12 12.17
N THR A 137 14.42 9.22 11.43
CA THR A 137 13.26 9.94 10.85
C THR A 137 12.99 9.54 9.40
N GLU A 138 13.64 8.49 8.89
CA GLU A 138 13.39 8.00 7.54
C GLU A 138 11.95 7.46 7.48
N ILE A 139 11.17 7.92 6.51
CA ILE A 139 9.81 7.42 6.37
C ILE A 139 9.89 6.01 5.81
N ARG A 140 9.49 5.04 6.62
CA ARG A 140 9.40 3.63 6.22
C ARG A 140 8.07 3.38 5.53
N ASP A 141 8.13 2.64 4.44
CA ASP A 141 6.95 2.25 3.67
C ASP A 141 6.35 0.94 4.20
N GLY A 142 5.02 0.82 4.10
CA GLY A 142 4.29 -0.40 4.40
C GLY A 142 3.09 -0.17 5.31
N ARG A 143 2.20 -1.15 5.36
CA ARG A 143 0.90 -1.05 6.04
C ARG A 143 1.01 -0.67 7.52
N VAL A 144 2.01 -1.22 8.23
CA VAL A 144 2.23 -0.97 9.67
C VAL A 144 2.81 0.44 9.93
N PRO A 145 3.94 0.83 9.30
CA PRO A 145 4.43 2.21 9.39
C PRO A 145 3.40 3.27 8.99
N ASP A 146 2.69 3.05 7.89
CA ASP A 146 1.68 3.97 7.39
C ASP A 146 0.58 4.18 8.43
N ALA A 147 0.01 3.10 8.97
CA ALA A 147 -1.05 3.19 9.96
C ALA A 147 -0.58 3.89 11.25
N CYS A 148 0.62 3.57 11.75
CA CYS A 148 1.16 4.21 12.96
C CYS A 148 1.38 5.71 12.77
N ARG A 149 1.89 6.14 11.60
CA ARG A 149 2.04 7.56 11.26
C ARG A 149 0.69 8.26 11.16
N ARG A 150 -0.29 7.65 10.49
CA ARG A 150 -1.65 8.21 10.35
C ARG A 150 -2.38 8.35 11.69
N LEU A 151 -2.22 7.41 12.62
CA LEU A 151 -2.76 7.53 13.98
C LEU A 151 -2.25 8.80 14.70
N LEU A 152 -1.00 9.19 14.45
CA LEU A 152 -0.38 10.41 15.00
C LEU A 152 -0.67 11.67 14.16
N GLY A 153 -1.38 11.56 13.04
CA GLY A 153 -1.62 12.65 12.11
C GLY A 153 -0.40 13.03 11.26
N LEU A 154 0.61 12.15 11.17
CA LEU A 154 1.81 12.35 10.36
C LEU A 154 1.59 11.96 8.89
N PRO A 155 2.32 12.57 7.94
CA PRO A 155 2.29 12.16 6.54
C PRO A 155 3.00 10.83 6.36
N THR A 156 2.49 9.96 5.49
CA THR A 156 3.19 8.74 5.06
C THR A 156 4.15 9.01 3.90
N ALA A 157 4.89 7.98 3.46
CA ALA A 157 5.79 8.12 2.31
C ALA A 157 4.97 8.46 1.05
N PRO A 158 5.50 9.33 0.16
CA PRO A 158 4.76 9.75 -1.03
C PRO A 158 4.36 8.56 -1.90
N PRO A 159 3.27 8.67 -2.66
CA PRO A 159 2.89 7.62 -3.59
C PRO A 159 3.92 7.52 -4.74
N PRO A 160 3.94 6.40 -5.49
CA PRO A 160 4.74 6.31 -6.71
C PRO A 160 4.46 7.49 -7.65
N PRO A 161 5.46 8.01 -8.38
CA PRO A 161 5.32 9.23 -9.17
C PRO A 161 4.36 9.11 -10.36
N SER A 162 3.96 7.89 -10.72
CA SER A 162 3.03 7.62 -11.82
C SER A 162 2.04 6.52 -11.44
N MET A 163 0.83 6.61 -11.99
CA MET A 163 -0.18 5.56 -11.91
C MET A 163 -0.10 4.53 -13.05
N THR A 164 0.81 4.69 -14.01
CA THR A 164 0.91 3.79 -15.19
C THR A 164 1.03 2.32 -14.76
N ALA A 165 1.91 1.99 -13.82
CA ALA A 165 2.07 0.62 -13.33
C ALA A 165 0.77 0.08 -12.71
N PHE A 166 0.09 0.87 -11.89
CA PHE A 166 -1.19 0.49 -11.29
C PHE A 166 -2.29 0.27 -12.35
N VAL A 167 -2.36 1.12 -13.38
CA VAL A 167 -3.32 0.97 -14.48
C VAL A 167 -3.07 -0.34 -15.24
N VAL A 168 -1.81 -0.65 -15.53
CA VAL A 168 -1.42 -1.92 -16.18
C VAL A 168 -1.84 -3.11 -15.33
N ASP A 169 -1.43 -3.14 -14.06
CA ASP A 169 -1.71 -4.27 -13.18
C ASP A 169 -3.20 -4.48 -12.94
N SER A 170 -3.96 -3.38 -12.79
CA SER A 170 -5.42 -3.44 -12.67
C SER A 170 -6.07 -3.99 -13.93
N TRP A 171 -5.64 -3.56 -15.10
CA TRP A 171 -6.16 -4.07 -16.38
C TRP A 171 -5.88 -5.56 -16.55
N LEU A 172 -4.65 -5.99 -16.29
CA LEU A 172 -4.27 -7.41 -16.38
C LEU A 172 -5.09 -8.26 -15.40
N ALA A 173 -5.28 -7.79 -14.16
CA ALA A 173 -6.10 -8.49 -13.17
C ALA A 173 -7.56 -8.64 -13.61
N VAL A 174 -8.14 -7.60 -14.23
CA VAL A 174 -9.50 -7.67 -14.81
C VAL A 174 -9.57 -8.65 -15.98
N CYS A 175 -8.56 -8.66 -16.86
CA CYS A 175 -8.48 -9.62 -17.95
C CYS A 175 -8.40 -11.05 -17.43
N ALA A 176 -7.53 -11.33 -16.46
CA ALA A 176 -7.34 -12.67 -15.91
C ALA A 176 -8.61 -13.18 -15.21
N LYS A 177 -9.26 -12.31 -14.43
CA LYS A 177 -10.55 -12.63 -13.79
C LYS A 177 -11.62 -12.96 -14.84
N THR A 178 -11.73 -12.13 -15.88
CA THR A 178 -12.73 -12.34 -16.95
C THR A 178 -12.44 -13.63 -17.71
N ALA A 179 -11.19 -13.86 -18.10
CA ALA A 179 -10.80 -15.04 -18.86
C ALA A 179 -10.89 -16.35 -18.07
N THR A 180 -10.77 -16.29 -16.73
CA THR A 180 -11.05 -17.46 -15.87
C THR A 180 -12.53 -17.86 -15.92
N LEU A 181 -13.44 -16.88 -16.04
CA LEU A 181 -14.88 -17.12 -16.15
C LEU A 181 -15.33 -17.43 -17.57
N SER A 182 -14.61 -16.93 -18.57
CA SER A 182 -14.90 -17.09 -20.00
C SER A 182 -13.58 -17.20 -20.78
N PRO A 183 -13.00 -18.41 -20.85
CA PRO A 183 -11.72 -18.63 -21.52
C PRO A 183 -11.76 -18.31 -23.01
N GLY A 184 -10.59 -18.04 -23.57
CA GLY A 184 -10.42 -17.78 -24.99
C GLY A 184 -10.77 -16.36 -25.41
N LEU A 185 -10.56 -15.37 -24.53
CA LEU A 185 -10.74 -13.96 -24.90
C LEU A 185 -9.85 -13.59 -26.09
N THR A 186 -10.46 -12.89 -27.04
CA THR A 186 -9.81 -12.31 -28.21
C THR A 186 -9.20 -10.96 -27.85
N TRP A 187 -8.29 -10.46 -28.70
CA TRP A 187 -7.67 -9.15 -28.48
C TRP A 187 -8.67 -7.97 -28.38
N PRO A 188 -9.72 -7.86 -29.23
CA PRO A 188 -10.76 -6.83 -29.05
C PRO A 188 -11.43 -6.87 -27.67
N GLU A 189 -11.70 -8.06 -27.13
CA GLU A 189 -12.30 -8.23 -25.80
C GLU A 189 -11.32 -7.85 -24.69
N VAL A 190 -10.03 -8.18 -24.83
CA VAL A 190 -8.98 -7.73 -23.90
C VAL A 190 -8.85 -6.20 -23.91
N VAL A 191 -8.91 -5.57 -25.08
CA VAL A 191 -8.88 -4.12 -25.24
C VAL A 191 -10.10 -3.44 -24.61
N SER A 192 -11.30 -4.01 -24.74
CA SER A 192 -12.52 -3.41 -24.17
C SER A 192 -12.54 -3.41 -22.63
N LEU A 193 -11.69 -4.22 -21.99
CA LEU A 193 -11.48 -4.23 -20.54
C LEU A 193 -10.47 -3.18 -20.06
N HIS A 194 -9.80 -2.47 -20.97
CA HIS A 194 -8.78 -1.48 -20.61
C HIS A 194 -9.41 -0.21 -20.00
N PRO A 195 -8.89 0.35 -18.89
CA PRO A 195 -9.49 1.54 -18.26
C PRO A 195 -9.59 2.76 -19.17
N ALA A 196 -8.69 2.89 -20.15
CA ALA A 196 -8.73 3.98 -21.12
C ALA A 196 -9.85 3.83 -22.18
N THR A 197 -10.42 2.63 -22.35
CA THR A 197 -11.50 2.34 -23.31
C THR A 197 -12.89 2.40 -22.69
N ALA A 198 -13.01 2.54 -21.36
CA ALA A 198 -14.29 2.70 -20.69
C ALA A 198 -14.92 4.07 -21.01
N ASP A 199 -16.10 4.05 -21.64
CA ASP A 199 -16.89 5.21 -22.13
C ASP A 199 -17.23 6.31 -21.09
N GLY A 200 -16.89 6.12 -19.81
CA GLY A 200 -17.17 7.06 -18.72
C GLY A 200 -16.04 8.05 -18.39
N MET A 201 -14.80 7.77 -18.81
CA MET A 201 -13.70 8.74 -18.74
C MET A 201 -13.46 9.23 -20.15
N THR A 202 -13.84 10.47 -20.43
CA THR A 202 -13.63 11.16 -21.72
C THR A 202 -12.14 11.33 -22.01
N SER A 203 -11.46 10.24 -22.36
CA SER A 203 -10.17 10.25 -23.01
C SER A 203 -10.40 10.72 -24.44
N PRO A 204 -9.84 11.88 -24.86
CA PRO A 204 -9.92 12.36 -26.24
C PRO A 204 -9.15 11.48 -27.22
N VAL A 205 -8.57 10.35 -26.78
CA VAL A 205 -7.79 9.44 -27.63
C VAL A 205 -8.73 8.47 -28.37
N LEU A 206 -9.67 7.84 -27.66
CA LEU A 206 -10.58 6.85 -28.26
C LEU A 206 -11.91 7.48 -28.70
N SER A 207 -12.36 8.53 -28.02
CA SER A 207 -13.44 9.41 -28.55
C SER A 207 -12.99 10.28 -29.75
N ARG A 208 -11.72 10.18 -30.16
CA ARG A 208 -11.22 10.66 -31.47
C ARG A 208 -11.26 9.57 -32.53
N ALA A 209 -11.23 8.29 -32.17
CA ALA A 209 -11.52 7.21 -33.12
C ALA A 209 -12.98 7.27 -33.58
N GLU A 210 -13.94 7.51 -32.68
CA GLU A 210 -15.36 7.68 -33.08
C GLU A 210 -15.63 9.00 -33.83
N ARG A 211 -14.89 10.08 -33.54
CA ARG A 211 -15.05 11.40 -34.22
C ARG A 211 -14.25 11.56 -35.51
N LEU A 212 -13.21 10.77 -35.75
CA LEU A 212 -12.47 10.74 -37.02
C LEU A 212 -12.98 9.67 -37.99
N TRP A 213 -13.88 8.78 -37.58
CA TRP A 213 -14.17 7.58 -38.36
C TRP A 213 -15.67 7.22 -38.49
N PRO A 214 -16.55 8.13 -38.95
CA PRO A 214 -17.81 7.72 -39.54
C PRO A 214 -17.55 7.17 -40.95
N GLY A 215 -17.52 5.84 -41.10
CA GLY A 215 -17.63 5.17 -42.41
C GLY A 215 -16.40 4.45 -42.97
N ILE A 216 -15.33 4.25 -42.19
CA ILE A 216 -14.22 3.36 -42.53
C ILE A 216 -14.17 2.28 -41.42
N GLY A 217 -13.81 1.03 -41.71
CA GLY A 217 -13.84 -0.07 -40.72
C GLY A 217 -13.08 0.29 -39.44
N VAL A 218 -13.66 -0.03 -38.28
CA VAL A 218 -13.04 0.21 -36.96
C VAL A 218 -11.83 -0.71 -36.85
N GLU A 219 -10.63 -0.17 -37.08
CA GLU A 219 -9.40 -0.91 -36.89
C GLU A 219 -9.20 -1.16 -35.39
N VAL A 220 -9.03 -2.43 -35.00
CA VAL A 220 -8.84 -2.81 -33.61
C VAL A 220 -7.53 -2.21 -33.11
N PRO A 221 -7.50 -1.51 -31.96
CA PRO A 221 -6.29 -0.87 -31.44
C PRO A 221 -5.09 -1.81 -31.42
N THR A 222 -3.92 -1.31 -31.80
CA THR A 222 -2.67 -2.08 -31.74
C THR A 222 -2.11 -2.10 -30.31
N PRO A 223 -1.17 -3.00 -29.98
CA PRO A 223 -0.44 -2.94 -28.71
C PRO A 223 0.19 -1.57 -28.41
N ALA A 224 0.69 -0.87 -29.44
CA ALA A 224 1.26 0.46 -29.30
C ALA A 224 0.21 1.52 -28.94
N ASP A 225 -0.99 1.42 -29.50
CA ASP A 225 -2.10 2.32 -29.16
C ASP A 225 -2.50 2.18 -27.69
N ILE A 226 -2.56 0.93 -27.20
CA ILE A 226 -2.86 0.64 -25.79
C ILE A 226 -1.76 1.13 -24.87
N ALA A 227 -0.49 0.82 -25.16
CA ALA A 227 0.65 1.31 -24.37
C ALA A 227 0.62 2.85 -24.24
N ALA A 228 0.50 3.56 -25.35
CA ALA A 228 0.43 5.02 -25.34
C ALA A 228 -0.81 5.55 -24.61
N ALA A 229 -1.94 4.85 -24.65
CA ALA A 229 -3.14 5.21 -23.90
C ALA A 229 -2.94 5.02 -22.39
N THR A 230 -2.26 3.95 -21.97
CA THR A 230 -1.92 3.66 -20.57
C THR A 230 -1.00 4.73 -20.01
N GLU A 231 0.06 5.11 -20.72
CA GLU A 231 0.98 6.17 -20.28
C GLU A 231 0.26 7.50 -20.11
N ARG A 232 -0.55 7.91 -21.10
CA ARG A 232 -1.34 9.15 -21.01
C ARG A 232 -2.32 9.10 -19.84
N LEU A 233 -2.99 7.97 -19.64
CA LEU A 233 -3.91 7.79 -18.53
C LEU A 233 -3.16 7.91 -17.19
N GLY A 234 -2.08 7.17 -17.02
CA GLY A 234 -1.24 7.19 -15.81
C GLY A 234 -0.61 8.54 -15.51
N ALA A 235 -0.25 9.32 -16.54
CA ALA A 235 0.26 10.69 -16.39
C ALA A 235 -0.86 11.70 -16.04
N SER A 236 -2.07 11.49 -16.57
CA SER A 236 -3.22 12.38 -16.30
C SER A 236 -3.91 12.11 -14.96
N LEU A 237 -3.76 10.89 -14.45
CA LEU A 237 -4.34 10.40 -13.22
C LEU A 237 -3.23 10.42 -12.14
N GLY A 238 -3.18 11.49 -11.34
CA GLY A 238 -2.34 11.52 -10.14
C GLY A 238 -3.00 10.77 -8.98
N TRP A 239 -2.20 10.19 -8.09
CA TRP A 239 -2.70 9.42 -6.95
C TRP A 239 -3.62 10.22 -6.04
N GLU A 240 -3.32 11.49 -5.79
CA GLU A 240 -4.16 12.40 -4.99
C GLU A 240 -5.52 12.62 -5.66
N ARG A 241 -5.54 12.80 -6.98
CA ARG A 241 -6.77 12.99 -7.74
C ARG A 241 -7.61 11.72 -7.76
N PHE A 242 -6.96 10.56 -7.94
CA PHE A 242 -7.64 9.26 -7.91
C PHE A 242 -8.22 8.95 -6.52
N HIS A 243 -7.45 9.20 -5.47
CA HIS A 243 -7.88 9.07 -4.08
C HIS A 243 -9.08 9.97 -3.77
N ALA A 244 -9.02 11.26 -4.14
CA ALA A 244 -10.13 12.18 -3.98
C ALA A 244 -11.39 11.76 -4.78
N ALA A 245 -11.20 11.23 -5.99
CA ALA A 245 -12.30 10.72 -6.80
C ALA A 245 -13.00 9.53 -6.14
N CYS A 246 -12.23 8.58 -5.57
CA CYS A 246 -12.76 7.43 -4.83
C CYS A 246 -13.61 7.84 -3.63
N ILE A 247 -13.13 8.82 -2.85
CA ILE A 247 -13.87 9.36 -1.69
C ILE A 247 -15.18 10.03 -2.17
N THR A 248 -15.09 10.85 -3.22
CA THR A 248 -16.23 11.62 -3.73
C THR A 248 -17.31 10.72 -4.34
N SER A 249 -16.91 9.72 -5.11
CA SER A 249 -17.81 8.75 -5.75
C SER A 249 -18.32 7.68 -4.79
N ARG A 250 -17.80 7.64 -3.55
CA ARG A 250 -18.02 6.58 -2.58
C ARG A 250 -17.74 5.19 -3.16
N PHE A 251 -16.67 5.09 -3.93
CA PHE A 251 -16.21 3.85 -4.54
C PHE A 251 -14.73 3.63 -4.23
N THR A 252 -14.36 2.40 -3.88
CA THR A 252 -12.98 1.97 -3.70
C THR A 252 -12.70 0.79 -4.63
N PRO A 253 -11.50 0.71 -5.25
CA PRO A 253 -11.13 -0.42 -6.09
C PRO A 253 -10.83 -1.69 -5.27
N CYS A 254 -10.72 -1.58 -3.94
CA CYS A 254 -10.38 -2.67 -3.04
C CYS A 254 -11.61 -3.11 -2.24
N PRO A 255 -12.11 -4.35 -2.40
CA PRO A 255 -13.34 -4.82 -1.73
C PRO A 255 -13.32 -4.70 -0.20
N ASN A 256 -12.13 -4.84 0.40
CA ASN A 256 -11.95 -4.81 1.85
C ASN A 256 -11.70 -3.40 2.42
N LEU A 257 -11.68 -2.37 1.56
CA LEU A 257 -11.42 -1.00 1.96
C LEU A 257 -12.70 -0.18 1.87
N SER A 258 -13.25 0.25 3.01
CA SER A 258 -14.39 1.16 3.01
C SER A 258 -13.99 2.58 2.55
N THR A 259 -14.97 3.38 2.15
CA THR A 259 -14.73 4.77 1.73
C THR A 259 -14.30 5.66 2.89
N ASP A 260 -14.81 5.41 4.10
CA ASP A 260 -14.35 6.10 5.31
C ASP A 260 -12.91 5.74 5.66
N ALA A 261 -12.52 4.47 5.47
CA ALA A 261 -11.15 4.02 5.62
C ALA A 261 -10.23 4.70 4.60
N ALA A 262 -10.63 4.75 3.33
CA ALA A 262 -9.90 5.47 2.29
C ALA A 262 -9.78 6.97 2.63
N ALA A 263 -10.84 7.62 3.13
CA ALA A 263 -10.81 9.03 3.52
C ALA A 263 -9.88 9.33 4.70
N TRP A 264 -9.60 8.35 5.56
CA TRP A 264 -8.65 8.48 6.65
C TRP A 264 -7.19 8.38 6.19
N MET A 265 -6.93 7.63 5.11
CA MET A 265 -5.60 7.51 4.49
C MET A 265 -5.18 8.82 3.81
N ASP A 266 -3.88 9.06 3.71
CA ASP A 266 -3.34 9.99 2.72
C ASP A 266 -3.07 9.26 1.39
N ALA A 267 -2.71 10.01 0.35
CA ALA A 267 -2.52 9.46 -0.99
C ALA A 267 -1.42 8.38 -1.05
N GLY A 268 -0.35 8.53 -0.25
CA GLY A 268 0.76 7.58 -0.18
C GLY A 268 0.33 6.22 0.36
N MET A 269 -0.30 6.20 1.54
CA MET A 269 -0.85 4.98 2.13
C MET A 269 -1.91 4.36 1.23
N PHE A 270 -2.81 5.18 0.66
CA PHE A 270 -3.85 4.71 -0.25
C PHE A 270 -3.26 4.03 -1.49
N ALA A 271 -2.25 4.64 -2.12
CA ALA A 271 -1.59 4.08 -3.29
C ALA A 271 -0.97 2.71 -3.02
N ARG A 272 -0.16 2.60 -1.96
CA ARG A 272 0.46 1.33 -1.55
C ARG A 272 -0.58 0.27 -1.18
N TRP A 273 -1.67 0.68 -0.51
CA TRP A 273 -2.74 -0.24 -0.17
C TRP A 273 -3.41 -0.82 -1.41
N VAL A 274 -3.82 0.06 -2.32
CA VAL A 274 -4.53 -0.34 -3.54
C VAL A 274 -3.66 -1.20 -4.45
N GLN A 275 -2.37 -0.86 -4.57
CA GLN A 275 -1.41 -1.69 -5.30
C GLN A 275 -1.17 -3.05 -4.64
N GLY A 276 -1.09 -3.10 -3.31
CA GLY A 276 -0.85 -4.34 -2.57
C GLY A 276 -2.01 -5.34 -2.61
N GLU A 277 -3.21 -4.90 -2.98
CA GLU A 277 -4.39 -5.78 -3.17
C GLU A 277 -4.42 -6.43 -4.57
N LEU A 278 -3.55 -6.00 -5.50
CA LEU A 278 -3.46 -6.62 -6.81
C LEU A 278 -2.68 -7.94 -6.73
N PRO A 279 -3.10 -8.97 -7.48
CA PRO A 279 -2.34 -10.22 -7.57
C PRO A 279 -0.93 -9.97 -8.15
N PRO A 280 0.08 -10.76 -7.74
CA PRO A 280 1.42 -10.63 -8.29
C PRO A 280 1.42 -10.77 -9.81
N ARG A 281 2.12 -9.87 -10.51
CA ARG A 281 2.05 -9.74 -11.97
C ARG A 281 2.39 -11.04 -12.69
N GLU A 282 3.41 -11.74 -12.23
CA GLU A 282 3.85 -13.04 -12.75
C GLU A 282 2.73 -14.07 -12.76
N LEU A 283 1.97 -14.18 -11.65
CA LEU A 283 0.84 -15.10 -11.55
C LEU A 283 -0.28 -14.72 -12.52
N VAL A 284 -0.53 -13.42 -12.69
CA VAL A 284 -1.55 -12.93 -13.63
C VAL A 284 -1.16 -13.26 -15.06
N LEU A 285 0.12 -13.08 -15.42
CA LEU A 285 0.62 -13.37 -16.76
C LEU A 285 0.59 -14.87 -17.07
N ASP A 286 0.96 -15.74 -16.12
CA ASP A 286 0.84 -17.18 -16.27
C ASP A 286 -0.61 -17.62 -16.54
N VAL A 287 -1.57 -17.03 -15.81
CA VAL A 287 -2.99 -17.29 -16.05
C VAL A 287 -3.37 -16.83 -17.44
N LEU A 288 -3.07 -15.59 -17.82
CA LEU A 288 -3.44 -15.02 -19.12
C LEU A 288 -2.86 -15.82 -20.29
N ASP A 289 -1.61 -16.27 -20.20
CA ASP A 289 -0.99 -17.08 -21.25
C ASP A 289 -1.71 -18.42 -21.45
N ALA A 290 -2.20 -19.02 -20.36
CA ALA A 290 -2.94 -20.28 -20.41
C ALA A 290 -4.39 -20.14 -20.92
N VAL A 291 -5.02 -18.97 -20.75
CA VAL A 291 -6.48 -18.81 -20.98
C VAL A 291 -6.86 -17.88 -22.12
N LEU A 292 -5.97 -17.01 -22.60
CA LEU A 292 -6.25 -16.14 -23.74
C LEU A 292 -6.11 -16.91 -25.07
N GLN A 293 -6.69 -16.36 -26.15
CA GLN A 293 -6.31 -16.80 -27.49
C GLN A 293 -4.82 -16.50 -27.73
N PRO A 294 -4.06 -17.35 -28.45
CA PRO A 294 -2.62 -17.14 -28.66
C PRO A 294 -2.29 -15.73 -29.18
N GLY A 295 -3.00 -15.26 -30.21
CA GLY A 295 -2.80 -13.92 -30.77
C GLY A 295 -3.19 -12.77 -29.85
N ALA A 296 -3.96 -13.01 -28.79
CA ALA A 296 -4.26 -12.03 -27.75
C ALA A 296 -3.17 -12.00 -26.67
N SER A 297 -2.66 -13.18 -26.25
CA SER A 297 -1.51 -13.27 -25.33
C SER A 297 -0.30 -12.52 -25.90
N ASP A 298 0.09 -12.81 -27.16
CA ASP A 298 1.21 -12.14 -27.84
C ASP A 298 1.09 -10.61 -27.84
N ARG A 299 -0.14 -10.10 -28.01
CA ARG A 299 -0.42 -8.66 -28.02
C ARG A 299 -0.36 -8.03 -26.63
N VAL A 300 -0.77 -8.75 -25.58
CA VAL A 300 -0.56 -8.32 -24.19
C VAL A 300 0.93 -8.20 -23.91
N TRP A 301 1.72 -9.22 -24.23
CA TRP A 301 3.18 -9.19 -24.06
C TRP A 301 3.84 -8.05 -24.86
N ALA A 302 3.43 -7.84 -26.11
CA ALA A 302 3.91 -6.72 -26.91
C ALA A 302 3.58 -5.36 -26.28
N THR A 303 2.39 -5.22 -25.68
CA THR A 303 2.00 -3.99 -24.97
C THR A 303 2.88 -3.75 -23.75
N LEU A 304 3.17 -4.80 -22.97
CA LEU A 304 4.03 -4.72 -21.79
C LEU A 304 5.48 -4.40 -22.15
N GLY A 305 6.00 -4.97 -23.24
CA GLY A 305 7.34 -4.66 -23.74
C GLY A 305 7.52 -3.20 -24.13
N LEU A 306 6.44 -2.53 -24.59
CA LEU A 306 6.44 -1.10 -24.90
C LEU A 306 6.32 -0.20 -23.67
N LEU A 307 5.82 -0.73 -22.54
CA LEU A 307 5.64 -0.01 -21.28
C LEU A 307 6.77 -0.26 -20.27
N ALA A 308 7.67 -1.19 -20.56
CA ALA A 308 8.84 -1.43 -19.74
C ALA A 308 9.68 -0.13 -19.69
N PRO A 309 10.16 0.29 -18.50
CA PRO A 309 11.07 1.42 -18.43
C PRO A 309 12.26 1.14 -19.35
N THR A 310 12.55 2.08 -20.25
CA THR A 310 13.83 2.10 -20.96
C THR A 310 14.91 2.41 -19.94
N ASP A 311 15.72 1.41 -19.61
CA ASP A 311 16.94 1.56 -18.80
C ASP A 311 17.85 2.68 -19.31
#